data_AF-A0A520CKA9-F1
#
_entry.id   AF-A0A520CKA9-F1
#
_cell.length_a   1.000
_cell.length_b   1.000
_cell.length_c   1.000
_cell.angle_alpha   90.00
_cell.angle_beta   90.00
_cell.angle_gamma   90.00
#
_symmetry.space_group_name_H-M   'P 1'
#
loop_
_entity.id
_entity.type
_entity.pdbx_description
1 polymer ?
#
loop_
_entity_poly.entity_id
_entity_poly.type
_entity_poly.pdbx_seq_one_letter_code
_entity_poly.pdbx_strand_id
1 'polypeptide(L)'
;MAYAAYRDHVVAATRVETTVFMVLEVVVPSINACCVRRGIATCGGAGVLRCEPIIRPNASCDSAASRVRLMIRLPTQSYAAVLHCLLECAPDGEIGHLMSWREHLRRQGVAFGG
;
A
#
# COMPACT_ATOMS: atom_id res chain seq x y z
N MET A 1 -24.12 42.12 9.35
CA MET A 1 -23.14 41.33 8.58
C MET A 1 -22.63 40.22 9.48
N ALA A 2 -22.94 38.96 9.16
CA ALA A 2 -22.64 37.82 10.00
C ALA A 2 -21.20 37.34 9.75
N TYR A 3 -20.34 37.41 10.78
CA TYR A 3 -19.01 36.82 10.74
C TYR A 3 -19.13 35.31 10.97
N ALA A 4 -18.65 34.53 10.00
CA ALA A 4 -18.63 33.07 10.10
C ALA A 4 -17.65 32.63 11.19
N ALA A 5 -18.17 32.00 12.24
CA ALA A 5 -17.38 31.36 13.27
C ALA A 5 -16.74 30.08 12.70
N TYR A 6 -15.45 30.14 12.38
CA TYR A 6 -14.67 28.97 12.02
C TYR A 6 -14.56 28.08 13.27
N ARG A 7 -15.17 26.89 13.23
CA ARG A 7 -14.99 25.89 14.29
C ARG A 7 -13.63 25.23 14.08
N ASP A 8 -12.71 25.50 14.99
CA ASP A 8 -11.49 24.72 15.15
C ASP A 8 -11.88 23.27 15.45
N HIS A 9 -11.85 22.44 14.41
CA HIS A 9 -11.84 21.00 14.58
C HIS A 9 -10.47 20.64 15.14
N VAL A 10 -10.39 20.52 16.46
CA VAL A 10 -9.24 19.91 17.13
C VAL A 10 -9.17 18.47 16.63
N VAL A 11 -8.39 18.26 15.57
CA VAL A 11 -8.01 16.93 15.11
C VAL A 11 -7.21 16.36 16.26
N ALA A 12 -7.84 15.50 17.06
CA ALA A 12 -7.16 14.74 18.09
C ALA A 12 -5.99 14.03 17.39
N ALA A 13 -4.77 14.51 17.64
CA ALA A 13 -3.57 13.89 17.11
C ALA A 13 -3.51 12.48 17.70
N THR A 14 -3.97 11.51 16.92
CA THR A 14 -3.80 10.08 17.21
C THR A 14 -2.36 9.88 17.59
N ARG A 15 -2.14 9.39 18.81
CA ARG A 15 -0.85 9.04 19.39
C ARG A 15 0.01 8.42 18.28
N VAL A 16 1.00 9.18 17.80
CA VAL A 16 1.95 8.72 16.80
C VAL A 16 2.85 7.76 17.55
N GLU A 17 2.39 6.52 17.73
CA GLU A 17 3.33 5.44 18.00
C GLU A 17 4.34 5.50 16.88
N THR A 18 5.61 5.64 17.24
CA THR A 18 6.75 5.59 16.32
C THR A 18 6.92 4.16 15.83
N THR A 19 5.86 3.57 15.28
CA THR A 19 5.91 2.32 14.56
C THR A 19 6.68 2.60 13.28
N VAL A 20 7.87 2.03 13.17
CA VAL A 20 8.67 2.08 11.95
C VAL A 20 7.85 1.44 10.84
N PHE A 21 7.30 2.28 9.97
CA PHE A 21 6.48 1.82 8.84
C PHE A 21 7.40 1.39 7.69
N MET A 22 7.20 0.15 7.27
CA MET A 22 7.77 -0.36 6.04
C MET A 22 6.72 -0.34 4.94
N VAL A 23 7.17 -0.18 3.71
CA VAL A 23 6.37 -0.27 2.50
C VAL A 23 6.85 -1.50 1.73
N LEU A 24 5.97 -2.46 1.58
CA LEU A 24 6.18 -3.63 0.74
C LEU A 24 5.55 -3.37 -0.63
N GLU A 25 6.35 -3.54 -1.67
CA GLU A 25 5.89 -3.53 -3.05
C GLU A 25 5.54 -4.94 -3.49
N VAL A 26 4.35 -5.14 -4.06
CA VAL A 26 3.92 -6.43 -4.61
C VAL A 26 3.27 -6.20 -5.96
N VAL A 27 3.62 -7.02 -6.95
CA VAL A 27 2.98 -7.02 -8.25
C VAL A 27 2.10 -8.26 -8.36
N VAL A 28 0.81 -8.05 -8.55
CA VAL A 28 -0.17 -9.13 -8.67
C VAL A 28 -0.99 -8.98 -9.95
N PRO A 29 -1.56 -10.08 -10.48
CA PRO A 29 -2.62 -9.99 -11.47
C PRO A 29 -3.78 -9.12 -10.94
N SER A 30 -4.34 -8.26 -11.78
CA SER A 30 -5.45 -7.36 -11.44
C SER A 30 -6.66 -8.09 -10.83
N ILE A 31 -6.95 -9.31 -11.30
CA ILE A 31 -8.02 -10.16 -10.77
C ILE A 31 -7.83 -10.49 -9.28
N ASN A 32 -6.59 -10.66 -8.83
CA ASN A 32 -6.25 -10.99 -7.45
C ASN A 32 -6.09 -9.75 -6.56
N ALA A 33 -6.04 -8.55 -7.14
CA ALA A 33 -5.83 -7.31 -6.39
C ALA A 33 -6.96 -7.05 -5.37
N CYS A 34 -8.21 -7.39 -5.69
CA CYS A 34 -9.32 -7.24 -4.74
C CYS A 34 -9.18 -8.19 -3.54
N CYS A 35 -8.84 -9.46 -3.79
CA CYS A 35 -8.64 -10.46 -2.75
C CYS A 35 -7.50 -10.07 -1.81
N VAL A 36 -6.36 -9.66 -2.38
CA VAL A 36 -5.19 -9.17 -1.63
C VAL A 36 -5.55 -7.96 -0.76
N ARG A 37 -6.29 -6.98 -1.30
CA ARG A 37 -6.73 -5.81 -0.53
C ARG A 37 -7.61 -6.18 0.65
N ARG A 38 -8.54 -7.13 0.47
CA ARG A 38 -9.42 -7.62 1.55
C ARG A 38 -8.61 -8.38 2.60
N GLY A 39 -7.70 -9.25 2.17
CA GLY A 39 -6.84 -10.00 3.08
C GLY A 39 -5.96 -9.08 3.93
N ILE A 40 -5.29 -8.09 3.31
CA ILE A 40 -4.45 -7.13 4.03
C ILE A 40 -5.27 -6.29 5.01
N ALA A 41 -6.53 -5.96 4.70
CA ALA A 41 -7.39 -5.22 5.62
C ALA A 41 -7.70 -5.99 6.92
N THR A 42 -7.55 -7.32 6.92
CA THR A 42 -7.66 -8.15 8.13
C THR A 42 -6.37 -8.17 8.97
N CYS A 43 -5.23 -7.81 8.37
CA CYS A 43 -3.94 -7.78 9.06
C CYS A 43 -3.80 -6.50 9.91
N GLY A 44 -3.63 -6.67 11.22
CA GLY A 44 -3.47 -5.54 12.16
C GLY A 44 -2.30 -4.62 11.78
N GLY A 45 -2.62 -3.33 11.58
CA GLY A 45 -1.65 -2.28 11.26
C GLY A 45 -1.14 -2.28 9.82
N ALA A 46 -1.56 -3.24 8.97
CA ALA A 46 -1.23 -3.26 7.56
C ALA A 46 -2.32 -2.60 6.72
N GLY A 47 -1.95 -1.97 5.62
CA GLY A 47 -2.89 -1.28 4.74
C GLY A 47 -2.32 -1.04 3.36
N VAL A 48 -3.19 -1.09 2.35
CA VAL A 48 -2.80 -0.77 0.96
C VAL A 48 -2.80 0.75 0.79
N LEU A 49 -1.62 1.29 0.49
CA LEU A 49 -1.40 2.71 0.25
C LEU A 49 -1.81 3.10 -1.17
N ARG A 50 -1.37 2.31 -2.15
CA ARG A 50 -1.54 2.64 -3.56
C ARG A 50 -1.67 1.38 -4.40
N CYS A 51 -2.42 1.53 -5.48
CA CYS A 51 -2.73 0.50 -6.44
C CYS A 51 -2.47 1.11 -7.83
N GLU A 52 -1.32 0.78 -8.42
CA GLU A 52 -0.88 1.31 -9.72
C GLU A 52 -0.97 0.20 -10.79
N PRO A 53 -1.73 0.38 -11.87
CA PRO A 53 -1.70 -0.58 -12.98
C PRO A 53 -0.36 -0.47 -13.73
N ILE A 54 0.28 -1.61 -13.99
CA ILE A 54 1.49 -1.67 -14.81
C ILE A 54 1.07 -1.77 -16.27
N ILE A 55 1.08 -0.64 -16.96
CA ILE A 55 0.79 -0.58 -18.40
C ILE A 55 2.09 -0.88 -19.14
N ARG A 56 2.23 -2.11 -19.67
CA ARG A 56 3.35 -2.44 -20.56
C ARG A 56 2.95 -2.08 -22.00
N PRO A 57 3.73 -1.27 -22.73
CA PRO A 57 3.37 -0.81 -24.08
C PRO A 57 3.30 -1.94 -25.12
N ASN A 58 3.94 -3.09 -24.87
CA ASN A 58 4.05 -4.20 -25.83
C ASN A 58 3.55 -5.55 -25.26
N ALA A 59 2.55 -5.55 -24.37
CA ALA A 59 1.99 -6.81 -23.90
C ALA A 59 1.15 -7.47 -25.01
N SER A 60 1.78 -8.33 -25.83
CA SER A 60 1.07 -9.21 -26.76
C SER A 60 0.20 -10.20 -25.98
N CYS A 61 -0.94 -10.52 -26.56
CA CYS A 61 -2.12 -11.11 -25.93
C CYS A 61 -2.01 -12.58 -25.46
N ASP A 62 -0.81 -13.11 -25.20
CA ASP A 62 -0.67 -14.54 -24.83
C ASP A 62 -0.84 -14.83 -23.33
N SER A 63 -0.85 -13.80 -22.47
CA SER A 63 -1.31 -13.93 -21.08
C SER A 63 -1.92 -12.60 -20.62
N ALA A 64 -3.14 -12.34 -21.06
CA ALA A 64 -3.83 -11.05 -21.03
C ALA A 64 -4.32 -10.59 -19.63
N ALA A 65 -3.62 -10.94 -18.55
CA ALA A 65 -3.96 -10.43 -17.22
C ALA A 65 -3.20 -9.13 -16.95
N SER A 66 -3.90 -8.00 -17.01
CA SER A 66 -3.35 -6.71 -16.55
C SER A 66 -2.75 -6.88 -15.14
N ARG A 67 -1.49 -6.49 -14.95
CA ARG A 67 -0.80 -6.58 -13.66
C ARG A 67 -0.88 -5.25 -12.93
N VAL A 68 -0.97 -5.34 -11.61
CA VAL A 68 -1.14 -4.20 -10.72
C VAL A 68 -0.07 -4.25 -9.64
N ARG A 69 0.58 -3.12 -9.43
CA ARG A 69 1.52 -2.87 -8.35
C ARG A 69 0.76 -2.36 -7.13
N LEU A 70 0.76 -3.14 -6.08
CA LEU A 70 0.22 -2.80 -4.77
C LEU A 70 1.35 -2.36 -3.87
N MET A 71 1.19 -1.19 -3.24
CA MET A 71 2.08 -0.69 -2.22
C MET A 71 1.40 -0.87 -0.87
N ILE A 72 2.00 -1.68 0.00
CA ILE A 72 1.41 -2.09 1.27
C ILE A 72 2.25 -1.48 2.39
N ARG A 73 1.64 -0.63 3.20
CA ARG A 73 2.21 -0.20 4.47
C ARG A 73 2.01 -1.30 5.50
N LEU A 74 3.05 -1.63 6.24
CA LEU A 74 2.97 -2.58 7.35
C LEU A 74 4.00 -2.25 8.45
N PRO A 75 3.71 -2.54 9.73
CA PRO A 75 4.72 -2.58 10.76
C PRO A 75 5.56 -3.86 10.60
N THR A 76 6.83 -3.83 11.00
CA THR A 76 7.76 -4.96 10.84
C THR A 76 7.23 -6.28 11.42
N GLN A 77 6.47 -6.21 12.51
CA GLN A 77 5.88 -7.39 13.16
C GLN A 77 4.79 -8.07 12.32
N SER A 78 4.06 -7.32 11.50
CA SER A 78 2.98 -7.84 10.65
C SER A 78 3.48 -8.35 9.29
N TYR A 79 4.79 -8.32 9.02
CA TYR A 79 5.37 -8.73 7.74
C TYR A 79 5.06 -10.20 7.40
N ALA A 80 5.25 -11.11 8.36
CA ALA A 80 4.99 -12.53 8.15
C ALA A 80 3.50 -12.79 7.84
N ALA A 81 2.59 -12.15 8.59
CA ALA A 81 1.15 -12.28 8.38
C ALA A 81 0.72 -11.77 6.99
N VAL A 82 1.26 -10.62 6.57
CA VAL A 82 0.99 -10.07 5.23
C VAL A 82 1.53 -11.00 4.14
N LEU A 83 2.73 -11.55 4.31
CA LEU A 83 3.33 -12.46 3.34
C LEU A 83 2.54 -13.77 3.21
N HIS A 84 2.08 -14.36 4.32
CA HIS A 84 1.19 -15.52 4.30
C HIS A 84 -0.12 -15.21 3.56
N CYS A 85 -0.76 -14.08 3.89
CA CYS A 85 -1.99 -13.66 3.21
C CYS A 85 -1.79 -13.44 1.70
N LEU A 86 -0.63 -12.91 1.29
CA LEU A 86 -0.29 -12.73 -0.12
C LEU A 86 -0.13 -14.05 -0.85
N LEU A 87 0.56 -15.03 -0.24
CA LEU A 87 0.74 -16.35 -0.82
C LEU A 87 -0.61 -17.09 -0.99
N GLU A 88 -1.53 -16.92 -0.04
CA GLU A 88 -2.88 -17.51 -0.13
C GLU A 88 -3.74 -16.82 -1.20
N CYS A 89 -3.70 -15.49 -1.28
CA CYS A 89 -4.57 -14.72 -2.18
C CYS A 89 -4.04 -14.58 -3.61
N ALA A 90 -2.72 -14.65 -3.80
CA ALA A 90 -2.05 -14.42 -5.08
C ALA A 90 -0.75 -15.27 -5.16
N PRO A 91 -0.85 -16.58 -5.43
CA PRO A 91 0.32 -17.45 -5.56
C PRO A 91 1.25 -17.01 -6.71
N ASP A 92 0.68 -16.40 -7.76
CA ASP A 92 1.42 -15.85 -8.90
C ASP A 92 1.93 -14.41 -8.67
N GLY A 93 1.85 -13.91 -7.44
CA GLY A 93 2.28 -12.57 -7.06
C GLY A 93 3.80 -12.46 -6.98
N GLU A 94 4.36 -11.43 -7.60
CA GLU A 94 5.76 -11.08 -7.46
C GLU A 94 5.95 -10.18 -6.25
N ILE A 95 6.63 -10.70 -5.22
CA ILE A 95 7.00 -9.92 -4.03
C ILE A 95 8.24 -9.09 -4.38
N GLY A 96 8.09 -7.77 -4.33
CA GLY A 96 9.16 -6.82 -4.59
C GLY A 96 9.97 -6.49 -3.34
N HIS A 97 10.42 -5.24 -3.28
CA HIS A 97 11.32 -4.79 -2.21
C HIS A 97 10.53 -4.32 -0.99
N LEU A 98 11.07 -4.61 0.19
CA LEU A 98 10.66 -3.99 1.46
C LEU A 98 11.47 -2.72 1.67
N MET A 99 10.80 -1.59 1.83
CA MET A 99 11.42 -0.27 1.87
C MET A 99 10.99 0.50 3.11
N SER A 100 11.84 1.38 3.63
CA SER A 100 11.39 2.33 4.66
C SER A 100 10.44 3.37 4.05
N TRP A 101 9.48 3.87 4.83
CA TRP A 101 8.60 4.97 4.39
C TRP A 101 9.38 6.17 3.80
N ARG A 102 10.49 6.55 4.42
CA ARG A 102 11.35 7.65 3.96
C ARG A 102 12.02 7.38 2.62
N GLU A 103 12.34 6.12 2.32
CA GLU A 103 12.88 5.74 1.01
C GLU A 103 11.78 5.69 -0.06
N HIS A 104 10.60 5.21 0.32
CA HIS A 104 9.43 5.25 -0.55
C HIS A 104 9.08 6.68 -1.00
N LEU A 105 9.04 7.64 -0.05
CA LEU A 105 8.79 9.06 -0.36
C LEU A 105 9.86 9.64 -1.30
N ARG A 106 11.14 9.33 -1.06
CA ARG A 106 12.24 9.74 -1.94
C ARG A 106 12.08 9.22 -3.37
N ARG A 107 11.67 7.96 -3.54
CA ARG A 107 11.42 7.37 -4.87
C ARG A 107 10.23 8.00 -5.59
N GLN A 108 9.23 8.46 -4.85
CA GLN A 108 8.08 9.17 -5.40
C GLN A 108 8.35 10.66 -5.66
N GLY A 109 9.59 11.14 -5.43
CA GLY A 109 9.95 12.55 -5.60
C GLY A 109 9.35 13.48 -4.54
N VAL A 110 8.75 12.93 -3.50
CA VAL A 110 8.16 13.69 -2.40
C VAL A 110 9.28 13.95 -1.38
N ALA A 111 10.00 15.06 -1.55
CA ALA A 111 11.11 15.42 -0.68
C ALA A 111 10.66 15.76 0.75
N PHE A 112 9.46 16.33 0.93
CA PHE A 112 8.90 16.73 2.21
C PHE A 112 7.37 16.69 2.16
N GLY A 113 6.77 15.66 2.76
CA GLY A 113 5.34 15.62 3.05
C GLY A 113 5.19 15.37 4.55
N GLY A 114 5.05 16.47 5.30
CA GLY A 114 4.78 16.47 6.74
C GLY A 114 3.31 16.25 7.05
#